data_AF-A0A374WG25-F1
#
_entry.id   AF-A0A374WG25-F1
#
_cell.length_a   1.000
_cell.length_b   1.000
_cell.length_c   1.000
_cell.angle_alpha   90.00
_cell.angle_beta   90.00
_cell.angle_gamma   90.00
#
_symmetry.space_group_name_H-M   'P 1'
#
loop_
_entity.id
_entity.type
_entity.pdbx_description
1 polymer ?
#
loop_
_entity_poly.entity_id
_entity_poly.type
_entity_poly.pdbx_seq_one_letter_code
_entity_poly.pdbx_strand_id
1 'polypeptide(L)'
;MYGFKEKTKYFNELRNPAAAEVDLRLLRTSAPAHPKLKMFARNPQRYADDILYTLLDFKPKDAIRINRRESEKAKEASGAELQSGGDTPEDAPTVSQQLLSGNLEGKVETSVQEEKNPFEIDAEIYEKQAETELRKQKEQEAEKCAPQAAEQVEVLEQENQELKEELEAEQDARTEAEERAELAEQALEEEKKKEPIKVAPKSKSTKSTRKLTGKTSKTKMSK
;
A
#
# COMPACT_ATOMS: atom_id res chain seq x y z
N MET A 1 9.84 7.14 -2.05
CA MET A 1 8.70 6.34 -1.55
C MET A 1 7.42 6.98 -2.08
N TYR A 2 6.30 6.26 -2.16
CA TYR A 2 5.05 6.82 -2.73
C TYR A 2 4.44 7.93 -1.86
N GLY A 3 3.93 8.99 -2.50
CA GLY A 3 3.10 10.00 -1.83
C GLY A 3 1.72 9.45 -1.45
N PHE A 4 0.94 10.19 -0.65
CA PHE A 4 -0.35 9.72 -0.13
C PHE A 4 -1.35 9.32 -1.23
N LYS A 5 -1.49 10.14 -2.29
CA LYS A 5 -2.37 9.89 -3.44
C LYS A 5 -1.97 8.61 -4.18
N GLU A 6 -0.68 8.49 -4.51
CA GLU A 6 -0.12 7.33 -5.20
C GLU A 6 -0.21 6.06 -4.38
N LYS A 7 0.10 6.15 -3.08
CA LYS A 7 0.04 5.03 -2.15
C LYS A 7 -1.38 4.49 -2.06
N THR A 8 -2.38 5.37 -2.00
CA THR A 8 -3.81 4.97 -2.01
C THR A 8 -4.18 4.27 -3.32
N LYS A 9 -3.75 4.80 -4.47
CA LYS A 9 -3.95 4.17 -5.77
C LYS A 9 -3.35 2.75 -5.82
N TYR A 10 -2.08 2.61 -5.46
CA TYR A 10 -1.39 1.33 -5.51
C TYR A 10 -1.87 0.34 -4.44
N PHE A 11 -2.25 0.83 -3.27
CA PHE A 11 -2.92 0.04 -2.25
C PHE A 11 -4.19 -0.61 -2.79
N ASN A 12 -5.06 0.18 -3.42
CA ASN A 12 -6.31 -0.32 -4.01
C ASN A 12 -6.04 -1.31 -5.16
N GLU A 13 -5.08 -1.02 -6.03
CA GLU A 13 -4.70 -1.92 -7.14
C GLU A 13 -4.10 -3.27 -6.67
N LEU A 14 -3.41 -3.28 -5.53
CA LEU A 14 -2.74 -4.45 -4.98
C LEU A 14 -3.53 -5.18 -3.91
N ARG A 15 -4.74 -4.72 -3.58
CA ARG A 15 -5.50 -5.26 -2.47
C ARG A 15 -5.83 -6.74 -2.70
N ASN A 16 -5.23 -7.61 -1.90
CA ASN A 16 -5.43 -9.05 -1.96
C ASN A 16 -5.10 -9.69 -0.60
N PRO A 17 -6.11 -10.10 0.19
CA PRO A 17 -5.87 -10.67 1.52
C PRO A 17 -5.15 -12.03 1.49
N ALA A 18 -5.27 -12.81 0.41
CA ALA A 18 -4.60 -14.10 0.27
C ALA A 18 -3.07 -13.95 0.15
N ALA A 19 -2.59 -12.78 -0.27
CA ALA A 19 -1.17 -12.48 -0.40
C ALA A 19 -0.51 -12.03 0.92
N ALA A 20 -1.27 -11.87 2.01
CA ALA A 20 -0.78 -11.26 3.24
C ALA A 20 0.44 -11.96 3.87
N GLU A 21 0.52 -13.29 3.78
CA GLU A 21 1.67 -14.04 4.28
C GLU A 21 2.95 -13.77 3.48
N VAL A 22 2.80 -13.64 2.16
CA VAL A 22 3.91 -13.36 1.25
C VAL A 22 4.39 -11.93 1.47
N ASP A 23 3.46 -10.99 1.52
CA ASP A 23 3.75 -9.59 1.78
C ASP A 23 4.40 -9.39 3.16
N LEU A 24 3.97 -10.15 4.18
CA LEU A 24 4.59 -10.12 5.51
C LEU A 24 6.04 -10.63 5.49
N ARG A 25 6.32 -11.70 4.73
CA ARG A 25 7.71 -12.19 4.58
C ARG A 25 8.58 -11.13 3.93
N LEU A 26 8.09 -10.50 2.86
CA LEU A 26 8.80 -9.41 2.18
C LEU A 26 9.01 -8.20 3.12
N LEU A 27 8.01 -7.86 3.94
CA LEU A 27 8.10 -6.80 4.93
C LEU A 27 9.16 -7.11 6.00
N ARG A 28 9.26 -8.36 6.48
CA ARG A 28 10.32 -8.77 7.42
C ARG A 28 11.71 -8.61 6.82
N THR A 29 11.89 -8.94 5.55
CA THR A 29 13.18 -8.75 4.86
C THR A 29 13.50 -7.27 4.64
N SER A 30 12.47 -6.46 4.37
CA SER A 30 12.65 -5.03 4.05
C SER A 30 12.84 -4.17 5.30
N ALA A 31 12.14 -4.49 6.39
CA ALA A 31 12.13 -3.73 7.63
C ALA A 31 12.06 -4.68 8.84
N PRO A 32 13.14 -5.43 9.15
CA PRO A 32 13.13 -6.47 10.20
C PRO A 32 12.88 -5.95 11.62
N ALA A 33 13.17 -4.67 11.87
CA ALA A 33 12.94 -4.01 13.16
C ALA A 33 11.57 -3.32 13.26
N HIS A 34 10.66 -3.51 12.27
CA HIS A 34 9.38 -2.80 12.27
C HIS A 34 8.48 -3.24 13.46
N PRO A 35 7.96 -2.30 14.26
CA PRO A 35 7.31 -2.61 15.55
C PRO A 35 6.05 -3.47 15.40
N LYS A 36 5.34 -3.36 14.28
CA LYS A 36 4.10 -4.11 14.02
C LYS A 36 4.34 -5.55 13.53
N LEU A 37 5.59 -5.97 13.28
CA LEU A 37 5.86 -7.32 12.73
C LEU A 37 5.35 -8.45 13.62
N LYS A 38 5.51 -8.32 14.95
CA LYS A 38 4.99 -9.31 15.92
C LYS A 38 3.47 -9.41 15.87
N MET A 39 2.78 -8.27 15.70
CA MET A 39 1.33 -8.20 15.56
C MET A 39 0.85 -8.84 14.25
N PHE A 40 1.48 -8.45 13.12
CA PHE A 40 1.16 -9.00 11.80
C PHE A 40 1.40 -10.51 11.72
N ALA A 41 2.45 -11.01 12.38
CA ALA A 41 2.76 -12.43 12.45
C ALA A 41 1.66 -13.29 13.07
N ARG A 42 0.88 -12.72 14.00
CA ARG A 42 -0.15 -13.48 14.73
C ARG A 42 -1.35 -13.85 13.85
N ASN A 43 -1.74 -12.97 12.94
CA ASN A 43 -2.78 -13.25 11.96
C ASN A 43 -2.58 -12.36 10.72
N PRO A 44 -1.74 -12.79 9.76
CA PRO A 44 -1.39 -11.96 8.60
C PRO A 44 -2.60 -11.56 7.78
N GLN A 45 -3.56 -12.47 7.58
CA GLN A 45 -4.76 -12.21 6.78
C GLN A 45 -5.64 -11.09 7.38
N ARG A 46 -5.80 -11.05 8.70
CA ARG A 46 -6.56 -9.97 9.38
C ARG A 46 -5.92 -8.59 9.17
N TYR A 47 -4.60 -8.55 9.03
CA TYR A 47 -3.82 -7.33 8.85
C TYR A 47 -3.34 -7.15 7.41
N ALA A 48 -3.97 -7.81 6.43
CA ALA A 48 -3.50 -7.78 5.04
C ALA A 48 -3.38 -6.35 4.48
N ASP A 49 -4.40 -5.53 4.76
CA ASP A 49 -4.44 -4.13 4.33
C ASP A 49 -3.32 -3.32 5.02
N ASP A 50 -3.15 -3.47 6.34
CA ASP A 50 -2.09 -2.78 7.09
C ASP A 50 -0.69 -3.20 6.64
N ILE A 51 -0.47 -4.49 6.39
CA ILE A 51 0.79 -5.06 5.90
C ILE A 51 1.11 -4.48 4.51
N LEU A 52 0.14 -4.49 3.60
CA LEU A 52 0.31 -3.93 2.25
C LEU A 52 0.60 -2.43 2.30
N TYR A 53 -0.14 -1.69 3.12
CA TYR A 53 0.04 -0.26 3.27
C TYR A 53 1.41 0.09 3.86
N THR A 54 1.89 -0.65 4.86
CA THR A 54 3.26 -0.48 5.38
C THR A 54 4.31 -0.91 4.36
N LEU A 55 4.08 -1.96 3.59
CA LEU A 55 5.03 -2.45 2.59
C LEU A 55 5.25 -1.44 1.45
N LEU A 56 4.22 -0.68 1.08
CA LEU A 56 4.34 0.41 0.11
C LEU A 56 5.24 1.57 0.60
N ASP A 57 5.53 1.64 1.90
CA ASP A 57 6.56 2.53 2.47
C ASP A 57 7.98 1.98 2.35
N PHE A 58 8.20 0.82 1.71
CA PHE A 58 9.54 0.24 1.55
C PHE A 58 9.79 -0.34 0.16
N LYS A 59 8.74 -0.72 -0.57
CA LYS A 59 8.84 -1.40 -1.86
C LYS A 59 7.92 -0.78 -2.91
N PRO A 60 8.37 -0.67 -4.17
CA PRO A 60 7.51 -0.26 -5.27
C PRO A 60 6.46 -1.32 -5.56
N LYS A 61 5.33 -0.91 -6.15
CA LYS A 61 4.22 -1.77 -6.53
C LYS A 61 4.67 -3.00 -7.31
N ASP A 62 5.55 -2.81 -8.28
CA ASP A 62 5.95 -3.89 -9.19
C ASP A 62 6.79 -4.94 -8.48
N ALA A 63 7.63 -4.56 -7.51
CA ALA A 63 8.37 -5.51 -6.68
C ALA A 63 7.41 -6.40 -5.85
N ILE A 64 6.33 -5.81 -5.33
CA ILE A 64 5.30 -6.56 -4.58
C ILE A 64 4.59 -7.56 -5.52
N ARG A 65 4.24 -7.15 -6.74
CA ARG A 65 3.62 -8.05 -7.75
C ARG A 65 4.53 -9.21 -8.12
N ILE A 66 5.81 -8.93 -8.34
CA ILE A 66 6.81 -9.95 -8.69
C ILE A 66 6.93 -10.94 -7.54
N ASN A 67 7.10 -10.47 -6.31
CA ASN A 67 7.27 -11.34 -5.14
C ASN A 67 6.06 -12.26 -4.89
N ARG A 68 4.84 -11.74 -5.08
CA ARG A 68 3.61 -12.55 -5.02
C ARG A 68 3.60 -13.65 -6.07
N ARG A 69 3.89 -13.32 -7.33
CA ARG A 69 3.96 -14.29 -8.44
C ARG A 69 5.04 -15.35 -8.22
N GLU A 70 6.21 -14.95 -7.74
CA GLU A 70 7.30 -15.88 -7.45
C GLU A 70 6.94 -16.83 -6.30
N SER A 71 6.25 -16.31 -5.28
CA SER A 71 5.80 -17.13 -4.15
C SER A 71 4.69 -18.11 -4.53
N GLU A 72 3.77 -17.72 -5.42
CA GLU A 72 2.76 -18.63 -5.98
C GLU A 72 3.42 -19.75 -6.79
N LYS A 73 4.34 -19.41 -7.69
CA LYS A 73 5.12 -20.41 -8.45
C LYS A 73 5.92 -21.34 -7.55
N ALA A 74 6.50 -20.82 -6.48
CA ALA A 74 7.21 -21.63 -5.49
C ALA A 74 6.26 -22.57 -4.73
N LYS A 75 5.05 -22.11 -4.39
CA LYS A 75 3.99 -22.95 -3.76
C LYS A 75 3.49 -24.05 -4.70
N GLU A 76 3.31 -23.73 -5.98
CA GLU A 76 2.94 -24.71 -7.02
C GLU A 76 4.04 -25.76 -7.23
N ALA A 77 5.30 -25.32 -7.31
CA ALA A 77 6.45 -26.22 -7.42
C ALA A 77 6.68 -27.06 -6.15
N SER A 78 6.28 -26.57 -4.98
CA SER A 78 6.36 -27.30 -3.70
C SER A 78 5.15 -28.17 -3.39
N GLY A 79 4.15 -28.27 -4.27
CA GLY A 79 3.05 -29.23 -4.17
C GLY A 79 2.10 -29.09 -2.98
N ALA A 80 1.88 -27.87 -2.46
CA ALA A 80 0.99 -27.65 -1.31
C ALA A 80 -0.46 -27.33 -1.75
N GLU A 81 -1.15 -28.32 -2.33
CA GLU A 81 -2.61 -28.44 -2.13
C GLU A 81 -2.83 -28.92 -0.70
N LEU A 82 -3.20 -28.04 0.24
CA LEU A 82 -3.93 -28.48 1.42
C LEU A 82 -5.11 -27.55 1.68
N GLN A 83 -6.25 -28.22 1.62
CA GLN A 83 -7.60 -27.75 1.79
C GLN A 83 -7.83 -27.12 3.17
N SER A 84 -8.76 -26.19 3.18
CA SER A 84 -9.57 -25.84 4.34
C SER A 84 -10.23 -27.10 4.93
N GLY A 85 -10.15 -27.29 6.25
CA GLY A 85 -10.91 -28.31 6.98
C GLY A 85 -10.36 -28.49 8.39
N GLY A 86 -11.14 -28.09 9.40
CA GLY A 86 -10.73 -28.15 10.81
C GLY A 86 -10.75 -29.55 11.41
N ASP A 87 -10.00 -29.73 12.49
CA ASP A 87 -10.50 -30.17 13.79
C ASP A 87 -9.33 -30.31 14.78
N THR A 88 -9.44 -29.63 15.92
CA THR A 88 -8.77 -29.99 17.18
C THR A 88 -9.77 -30.80 18.00
N PRO A 89 -9.37 -31.85 18.76
CA PRO A 89 -8.76 -31.63 20.08
C PRO A 89 -7.72 -32.69 20.54
N GLU A 90 -6.96 -32.31 21.60
CA GLU A 90 -6.42 -33.07 22.77
C GLU A 90 -5.97 -34.54 22.59
N ASP A 91 -4.86 -35.05 23.14
CA ASP A 91 -4.42 -34.97 24.55
C ASP A 91 -3.01 -35.62 24.76
N ALA A 92 -2.08 -34.88 25.38
CA ALA A 92 -1.08 -35.27 26.42
C ALA A 92 -0.04 -36.47 26.23
N PRO A 93 0.85 -36.77 27.22
CA PRO A 93 2.32 -36.51 27.13
C PRO A 93 3.24 -37.72 27.51
N THR A 94 4.56 -37.67 27.25
CA THR A 94 5.63 -38.52 27.89
C THR A 94 7.00 -37.99 27.42
N VAL A 95 7.81 -37.26 28.20
CA VAL A 95 8.75 -37.70 29.27
C VAL A 95 9.74 -38.79 28.85
N SER A 96 10.97 -38.38 28.51
CA SER A 96 12.22 -39.06 28.93
C SER A 96 13.32 -38.00 28.90
N GLN A 97 13.86 -37.59 30.05
CA GLN A 97 14.94 -38.27 30.79
C GLN A 97 16.14 -38.57 29.88
N GLN A 98 17.39 -38.27 30.19
CA GLN A 98 18.06 -37.62 31.31
C GLN A 98 19.58 -37.74 30.97
N LEU A 99 20.42 -37.07 31.79
CA LEU A 99 21.85 -37.30 31.99
C LEU A 99 22.80 -36.51 31.05
N LEU A 100 23.81 -35.76 31.52
CA LEU A 100 24.32 -35.57 32.88
C LEU A 100 25.24 -34.32 32.95
N SER A 101 25.09 -33.58 34.05
CA SER A 101 26.07 -32.85 34.88
C SER A 101 27.45 -32.41 34.37
N GLY A 102 27.83 -31.20 34.81
CA GLY A 102 29.22 -30.94 35.21
C GLY A 102 29.62 -29.48 35.46
N ASN A 103 29.79 -29.14 36.75
CA ASN A 103 30.60 -28.04 37.35
C ASN A 103 29.99 -26.63 37.39
N LEU A 104 29.55 -26.17 38.56
CA LEU A 104 30.26 -25.70 39.77
C LEU A 104 30.73 -24.24 39.68
N GLU A 105 30.36 -23.53 40.74
CA GLU A 105 30.54 -22.11 41.05
C GLU A 105 31.98 -21.60 40.96
N GLY A 106 32.13 -20.31 40.70
CA GLY A 106 33.43 -19.64 40.73
C GLY A 106 33.33 -18.13 40.55
N LYS A 107 32.79 -17.44 41.55
CA LYS A 107 32.91 -15.99 41.75
C LYS A 107 34.39 -15.62 41.94
N VAL A 108 34.94 -14.74 41.10
CA VAL A 108 36.05 -13.85 41.48
C VAL A 108 36.11 -12.64 40.54
N GLU A 109 35.76 -11.48 41.08
CA GLU A 109 36.25 -10.19 40.60
C GLU A 109 37.78 -10.22 40.66
N THR A 110 38.44 -10.06 39.52
CA THR A 110 39.84 -9.62 39.49
C THR A 110 39.99 -8.58 38.39
N SER A 111 40.20 -7.34 38.85
CA SER A 111 40.72 -6.23 38.09
C SER A 111 42.07 -6.65 37.51
N VAL A 112 42.14 -6.86 36.19
CA VAL A 112 43.39 -7.02 35.45
C VAL A 112 43.66 -5.70 34.74
N GLN A 113 44.68 -4.97 35.18
CA GLN A 113 45.36 -3.99 34.33
C GLN A 113 45.94 -4.77 33.14
N GLU A 114 45.28 -4.69 31.99
CA GLU A 114 45.82 -5.16 30.72
C GLU A 114 46.95 -4.22 30.29
N GLU A 115 48.20 -4.63 30.53
CA GLU A 115 49.32 -4.19 29.70
C GLU A 115 49.07 -4.73 28.29
N LYS A 116 48.37 -3.93 27.47
CA LYS A 116 48.10 -4.26 26.06
C LYS A 116 49.41 -4.44 25.32
N ASN A 117 49.52 -5.55 24.59
CA ASN A 117 50.67 -5.80 23.74
C ASN A 117 50.77 -4.70 22.67
N PRO A 118 51.97 -4.27 22.25
CA PRO A 118 52.12 -3.21 21.25
C PRO A 118 51.38 -3.50 19.92
N PHE A 119 51.17 -4.78 19.60
CA PHE A 119 50.41 -5.21 18.41
C PHE A 119 48.89 -4.98 18.52
N GLU A 120 48.32 -5.03 19.72
CA GLU A 120 46.90 -4.75 19.97
C GLU A 120 46.62 -3.24 19.95
N ILE A 121 47.61 -2.44 20.37
CA ILE A 121 47.53 -0.97 20.30
C ILE A 121 47.43 -0.51 18.84
N ASP A 122 48.23 -1.11 17.94
CA ASP A 122 48.20 -0.78 16.51
C ASP A 122 46.87 -1.16 15.84
N ALA A 123 46.28 -2.30 16.22
CA ALA A 123 44.95 -2.71 15.73
C ALA A 123 43.85 -1.75 16.21
N GLU A 124 43.88 -1.35 17.48
CA GLU A 124 42.91 -0.42 18.07
C GLU A 124 43.02 0.99 17.49
N ILE A 125 44.22 1.43 17.09
CA ILE A 125 44.43 2.69 16.37
C ILE A 125 43.79 2.62 14.98
N TYR A 126 43.97 1.52 14.25
CA TYR A 126 43.42 1.35 12.91
C TYR A 126 41.89 1.27 12.93
N GLU A 127 41.33 0.57 13.91
CA GLU A 127 39.87 0.47 14.11
C GLU A 127 39.26 1.83 14.44
N LYS A 128 39.88 2.61 15.33
CA LYS A 128 39.45 3.99 15.63
C LYS A 128 39.50 4.89 14.41
N GLN A 129 40.53 4.78 13.57
CA GLN A 129 40.62 5.56 12.34
C GLN A 129 39.47 5.20 11.38
N ALA A 130 39.20 3.91 11.17
CA ALA A 130 38.09 3.46 10.34
C ALA A 130 36.72 3.95 10.87
N GLU A 131 36.52 3.93 12.18
CA GLU A 131 35.28 4.39 12.81
C GLU A 131 35.07 5.91 12.66
N THR A 132 36.15 6.69 12.75
CA THR A 132 36.08 8.15 12.52
C THR A 132 35.76 8.50 11.06
N GLU A 133 36.30 7.77 10.08
CA GLU A 133 35.97 7.97 8.66
C GLU A 133 34.52 7.61 8.37
N LEU A 134 34.02 6.51 8.94
CA LEU A 134 32.62 6.11 8.81
C LEU A 134 31.67 7.16 9.40
N ARG A 135 32.02 7.74 10.55
CA ARG A 135 31.25 8.81 11.18
C ARG A 135 31.19 10.06 10.31
N LYS A 136 32.32 10.43 9.68
CA LYS A 136 32.41 11.58 8.78
C LYS A 136 31.60 11.38 7.49
N GLN A 137 31.58 10.17 6.94
CA GLN A 137 30.70 9.83 5.81
C GLN A 137 29.21 9.95 6.18
N LYS A 138 28.83 9.41 7.34
CA LYS A 138 27.44 9.47 7.84
C LYS A 138 26.99 10.91 8.10
N GLU A 139 27.88 11.78 8.57
CA GLU A 139 27.61 13.20 8.77
C GLU A 139 27.42 13.95 7.44
N GLN A 140 28.27 13.68 6.43
CA GLN A 140 28.08 14.22 5.08
C GLN A 140 26.80 13.73 4.40
N GLU A 141 26.40 12.48 4.63
CA GLU A 141 25.14 11.93 4.12
C GLU A 141 23.93 12.59 4.81
N ALA A 142 23.99 12.78 6.12
CA ALA A 142 22.96 13.49 6.88
C ALA A 142 22.82 14.96 6.43
N GLU A 143 23.95 15.64 6.16
CA GLU A 143 23.98 17.01 5.65
C GLU A 143 23.39 17.13 4.25
N LYS A 144 23.51 16.10 3.39
CA LYS A 144 22.84 16.06 2.08
C LYS A 144 21.38 15.68 2.15
N CYS A 145 20.98 14.86 3.13
CA CYS A 145 19.61 14.37 3.27
C CYS A 145 18.67 15.43 3.89
N ALA A 146 19.19 16.28 4.80
CA ALA A 146 18.42 17.36 5.43
C ALA A 146 17.83 18.40 4.44
N PRO A 147 18.58 18.97 3.49
CA PRO A 147 18.04 19.96 2.55
C PRO A 147 17.06 19.34 1.55
N GLN A 148 17.29 18.10 1.11
CA GLN A 148 16.38 17.41 0.18
C GLN A 148 15.02 17.08 0.83
N ALA A 149 15.01 16.83 2.14
CA ALA A 149 13.77 16.64 2.89
C ALA A 149 13.02 17.98 3.05
N ALA A 150 13.73 19.07 3.32
CA ALA A 150 13.12 20.40 3.44
C ALA A 150 12.52 20.90 2.10
N GLU A 151 13.24 20.71 1.00
CA GLU A 151 12.77 21.09 -0.35
C GLU A 151 11.52 20.31 -0.76
N GLN A 152 11.45 19.00 -0.45
CA GLN A 152 10.25 18.21 -0.71
C GLN A 152 9.04 18.66 0.12
N VAL A 153 9.25 19.14 1.35
CA VAL A 153 8.18 19.69 2.19
C VAL A 153 7.66 21.00 1.61
N GLU A 154 8.56 21.89 1.16
CA GLU A 154 8.17 23.16 0.54
C GLU A 154 7.39 22.95 -0.77
N VAL A 155 7.83 22.01 -1.62
CA VAL A 155 7.10 21.66 -2.86
C VAL A 155 5.71 21.09 -2.55
N LEU A 156 5.60 20.22 -1.53
CA LEU A 156 4.31 19.68 -1.12
C LEU A 156 3.39 20.76 -0.52
N GLU A 157 3.95 21.72 0.21
CA GLU A 157 3.18 22.84 0.74
C GLU A 157 2.63 23.72 -0.38
N GLN A 158 3.43 24.01 -1.41
CA GLN A 158 2.99 24.73 -2.60
C GLN A 158 1.88 23.96 -3.36
N GLU A 159 2.05 22.66 -3.61
CA GLU A 159 1.02 21.84 -4.28
C GLU A 159 -0.31 21.85 -3.49
N ASN A 160 -0.24 21.81 -2.15
CA ASN A 160 -1.44 21.88 -1.32
C ASN A 160 -2.13 23.25 -1.35
N GLN A 161 -1.36 24.34 -1.48
CA GLN A 161 -1.93 25.67 -1.65
C GLN A 161 -2.63 25.81 -3.01
N GLU A 162 -1.98 25.39 -4.09
CA GLU A 162 -2.57 25.42 -5.44
C GLU A 162 -3.86 24.60 -5.52
N LEU A 163 -3.88 23.39 -4.97
CA LEU A 163 -5.09 22.55 -4.93
C LEU A 163 -6.23 23.17 -4.12
N LYS A 164 -5.89 23.96 -3.09
CA LYS A 164 -6.88 24.65 -2.28
C LYS A 164 -7.51 25.80 -3.06
N GLU A 165 -6.71 26.57 -3.80
CA GLU A 165 -7.19 27.64 -4.67
C GLU A 165 -8.04 27.08 -5.83
N GLU A 166 -7.63 25.97 -6.45
CA GLU A 166 -8.40 25.32 -7.52
C GLU A 166 -9.76 24.82 -7.00
N LEU A 167 -9.80 24.24 -5.80
CA LEU A 167 -11.05 23.79 -5.18
C LEU A 167 -12.01 24.95 -4.89
N GLU A 168 -11.49 26.09 -4.43
CA GLU A 168 -12.28 27.29 -4.17
C GLU A 168 -12.85 27.85 -5.48
N ALA A 169 -12.03 27.95 -6.54
CA ALA A 169 -12.48 28.38 -7.86
C ALA A 169 -13.57 27.47 -8.47
N GLU A 170 -13.45 26.15 -8.29
CA GLU A 170 -14.46 25.18 -8.76
C GLU A 170 -15.77 25.33 -7.97
N GLN A 171 -15.71 25.61 -6.66
CA GLN A 171 -16.89 25.88 -5.85
C GLN A 171 -17.61 27.15 -6.31
N ASP A 172 -16.87 28.23 -6.59
CA ASP A 172 -17.42 29.48 -7.11
C ASP A 172 -18.05 29.29 -8.51
N ALA A 173 -17.40 28.53 -9.39
CA ALA A 173 -17.96 28.23 -10.70
C ALA A 173 -19.26 27.41 -10.59
N ARG A 174 -19.33 26.50 -9.61
CA ARG A 174 -20.52 25.68 -9.36
C ARG A 174 -21.68 26.53 -8.81
N THR A 175 -21.42 27.43 -7.86
CA THR A 175 -22.46 28.32 -7.32
C THR A 175 -22.98 29.28 -8.40
N GLU A 176 -22.11 29.86 -9.22
CA GLU A 176 -22.54 30.72 -10.34
C GLU A 176 -23.41 29.95 -11.36
N ALA A 177 -23.05 28.70 -11.68
CA ALA A 177 -23.83 27.87 -12.58
C ALA A 177 -25.21 27.51 -12.00
N GLU A 178 -25.30 27.27 -10.68
CA GLU A 178 -26.55 27.00 -9.97
C GLU A 178 -27.46 28.24 -9.98
N GLU A 179 -26.95 29.43 -9.69
CA GLU A 179 -27.71 30.68 -9.75
C GLU A 179 -28.26 30.95 -11.17
N ARG A 180 -27.45 30.70 -12.21
CA ARG A 180 -27.92 30.84 -13.61
C ARG A 180 -29.02 29.84 -13.95
N ALA A 181 -28.95 28.62 -13.43
CA ALA A 181 -29.98 27.61 -13.64
C ALA A 181 -31.30 28.01 -12.96
N GLU A 182 -31.25 28.47 -11.71
CA GLU A 182 -32.44 28.95 -10.99
C GLU A 182 -33.11 30.13 -11.69
N LEU A 183 -32.33 31.10 -12.18
CA LEU A 183 -32.87 32.24 -12.95
C LEU A 183 -33.55 31.77 -14.24
N ALA A 184 -32.99 30.78 -14.93
CA ALA A 184 -33.58 30.21 -16.13
C ALA A 184 -34.89 29.45 -15.84
N GLU A 185 -34.97 28.74 -14.71
CA GLU A 185 -36.20 28.08 -14.26
C GLU A 185 -37.30 29.09 -13.91
N GLN A 186 -36.96 30.15 -13.17
CA GLN A 186 -37.92 31.22 -12.83
C GLN A 186 -38.48 31.91 -14.09
N ALA A 187 -37.62 32.17 -15.09
CA ALA A 187 -38.06 32.76 -16.36
C ALA A 187 -39.02 31.85 -17.14
N LEU A 188 -38.76 30.54 -17.20
CA LEU A 188 -39.66 29.56 -17.81
C LEU A 188 -41.00 29.45 -17.07
N GLU A 189 -40.99 29.60 -15.75
CA GLU A 189 -42.19 29.52 -14.93
C GLU A 189 -43.07 30.78 -15.06
N GLU A 190 -42.48 31.95 -15.30
CA GLU A 190 -43.22 33.18 -15.63
C GLU A 190 -43.86 33.11 -17.04
N GLU A 191 -43.17 32.51 -18.02
CA GLU A 191 -43.70 32.33 -19.38
C GLU A 191 -44.90 31.38 -19.41
N LYS A 192 -44.83 30.26 -18.68
CA LYS A 192 -45.96 29.29 -18.52
C LYS A 192 -47.21 29.90 -17.87
N LYS A 193 -47.08 30.98 -17.09
CA LYS A 193 -48.22 31.70 -16.49
C LYS A 193 -48.89 32.70 -17.45
N LYS A 194 -48.28 32.99 -18.61
CA LYS A 194 -48.79 33.95 -19.61
C LYS A 194 -49.35 33.29 -20.89
N GLU A 195 -49.32 31.96 -21.04
CA GLU A 195 -49.89 31.28 -22.20
C GLU A 195 -51.44 31.19 -22.15
N PRO A 196 -52.17 31.70 -23.16
CA PRO A 196 -53.61 31.52 -23.24
C PRO A 196 -53.94 30.10 -23.72
N ILE A 197 -54.85 29.45 -23.02
CA ILE A 197 -55.48 28.16 -23.35
C ILE A 197 -55.88 28.14 -24.82
N LYS A 198 -55.20 27.32 -25.65
CA LYS A 198 -55.70 26.93 -26.97
C LYS A 198 -55.99 25.44 -27.00
N VAL A 199 -57.30 25.21 -27.13
CA VAL A 199 -58.04 23.97 -27.22
C VAL A 199 -57.48 23.03 -28.28
N ALA A 200 -57.37 21.75 -27.93
CA ALA A 200 -57.00 20.66 -28.82
C ALA A 200 -58.01 20.44 -29.98
N PRO A 201 -57.56 19.89 -31.11
CA PRO A 201 -58.41 18.99 -31.88
C PRO A 201 -57.81 17.59 -32.02
N LYS A 202 -58.73 16.63 -32.02
CA LYS A 202 -58.54 15.19 -31.98
C LYS A 202 -58.04 14.61 -33.33
N SER A 203 -57.27 13.52 -33.21
CA SER A 203 -57.20 12.31 -34.05
C SER A 203 -56.85 12.44 -35.54
N LYS A 204 -55.81 11.70 -35.99
CA LYS A 204 -55.89 10.62 -37.02
C LYS A 204 -54.74 9.61 -36.87
N SER A 205 -55.08 8.36 -36.60
CA SER A 205 -54.23 7.17 -36.73
C SER A 205 -53.93 6.91 -38.21
N THR A 206 -52.65 6.76 -38.57
CA THR A 206 -52.26 6.12 -39.84
C THR A 206 -51.27 4.98 -39.56
N LYS A 207 -51.82 3.78 -39.67
CA LYS A 207 -51.13 2.49 -39.74
C LYS A 207 -50.16 2.50 -40.93
N SER A 208 -48.86 2.70 -40.68
CA SER A 208 -47.83 2.59 -41.72
C SER A 208 -47.22 1.19 -41.72
N THR A 209 -47.73 0.33 -42.60
CA THR A 209 -47.11 -0.95 -42.97
C THR A 209 -46.05 -0.72 -44.05
N ARG A 210 -44.76 -0.95 -43.74
CA ARG A 210 -43.76 -1.18 -44.80
C ARG A 210 -42.62 -2.14 -44.39
N LYS A 211 -42.88 -3.41 -44.74
CA LYS A 211 -42.01 -4.52 -45.19
C LYS A 211 -40.72 -4.90 -44.44
N LEU A 212 -40.73 -6.16 -44.01
CA LEU A 212 -39.60 -7.07 -43.83
C LEU A 212 -38.69 -7.11 -45.07
N THR A 213 -37.39 -6.96 -44.85
CA THR A 213 -36.33 -7.64 -45.60
C THR A 213 -35.24 -8.08 -44.62
N GLY A 214 -35.17 -9.38 -44.34
CA GLY A 214 -34.10 -9.96 -43.55
C GLY A 214 -32.79 -10.05 -44.34
N LYS A 215 -31.69 -10.17 -43.59
CA LYS A 215 -30.57 -11.06 -43.93
C LYS A 215 -29.71 -11.26 -42.68
N THR A 216 -29.63 -12.53 -42.30
CA THR A 216 -28.80 -13.08 -41.23
C THR A 216 -27.35 -13.13 -41.70
N SER A 217 -26.42 -12.59 -40.91
CA SER A 217 -24.98 -12.80 -41.10
C SER A 217 -24.47 -13.74 -40.03
N LYS A 218 -24.29 -15.01 -40.41
CA LYS A 218 -23.57 -16.02 -39.61
C LYS A 218 -22.07 -15.73 -39.70
N THR A 219 -21.44 -15.29 -38.62
CA THR A 219 -19.98 -15.26 -38.53
C THR A 219 -19.48 -16.65 -38.17
N LYS A 220 -18.67 -17.21 -39.07
CA LYS A 220 -18.12 -18.57 -39.04
C LYS A 220 -16.84 -18.56 -38.19
N MET A 221 -16.76 -19.39 -37.16
CA MET A 221 -15.51 -19.69 -36.47
C MET A 221 -14.60 -20.54 -37.37
N SER A 222 -13.32 -20.22 -37.44
CA SER A 222 -12.28 -21.10 -37.98
C SER A 222 -11.37 -21.57 -36.85
N LYS A 223 -10.93 -22.83 -36.99
CA LYS A 223 -10.04 -23.60 -36.13
C LYS A 223 -8.66 -22.98 -35.98
#